data_AF-E9JB31-F1
#
_entry.id   AF-E9JB31-F1
#
_cell.length_a   1.000
_cell.length_b   1.000
_cell.length_c   1.000
_cell.angle_alpha   90.00
_cell.angle_beta   90.00
_cell.angle_gamma   90.00
#
_symmetry.space_group_name_H-M   'P 1'
#
loop_
_entity.id
_entity.type
_entity.pdbx_description
1 polymer ?
#
loop_
_entity_poly.entity_id
_entity_poly.type
_entity_poly.pdbx_seq_one_letter_code
_entity_poly.pdbx_strand_id
1 'polypeptide(L)'
;MRSDTVAVVYLQKAKDARRVYATVVYSKTNCDGFKEEGVTFPSFEKQKMLLEEFYEECGVSPAELSYIEAHGTGTPAGDPVEVKSIDHAVCSKRKTP
;
A
#
# COMPACT_ATOMS: atom_id res chain seq x y z
N MET A 1 -6.16 -1.44 -18.70
CA MET A 1 -5.44 -1.18 -19.98
C MET A 1 -3.98 -1.58 -19.78
N ARG A 2 -3.30 -2.16 -20.78
CA ARG A 2 -1.87 -2.45 -20.68
C ARG A 2 -1.07 -1.25 -21.18
N SER A 3 0.07 -0.98 -20.54
CA SER A 3 1.00 0.09 -20.87
C SER A 3 2.44 -0.41 -20.70
N ASP A 4 3.38 0.25 -21.38
CA ASP A 4 4.82 -0.04 -21.27
C ASP A 4 5.54 1.16 -20.63
N THR A 5 6.53 0.90 -19.79
CA THR A 5 7.30 1.93 -19.07
C THR A 5 8.75 1.46 -18.85
N VAL A 6 9.70 2.38 -18.96
CA VAL A 6 11.07 2.21 -18.43
C VAL A 6 11.29 3.28 -17.36
N ALA A 7 11.42 2.85 -16.11
CA ALA A 7 11.65 3.74 -14.97
C ALA A 7 12.88 3.27 -14.19
N VAL A 8 13.70 4.22 -13.75
CA VAL A 8 14.89 3.96 -12.92
C VAL A 8 14.84 4.88 -11.71
N VAL A 9 14.98 4.31 -10.52
CA VAL A 9 15.12 5.03 -9.26
C VAL A 9 16.49 4.68 -8.66
N TYR A 10 17.21 5.68 -8.18
CA TYR A 10 18.49 5.51 -7.52
C TYR A 10 18.33 5.71 -6.00
N LEU A 11 18.52 4.63 -5.24
CA LEU A 11 18.53 4.67 -3.78
C LEU A 11 19.96 4.76 -3.26
N GLN A 12 20.17 5.62 -2.27
CA GLN A 12 21.44 5.82 -1.60
C GLN A 12 21.21 6.20 -0.13
N LYS A 13 22.25 6.08 0.70
CA LYS A 13 22.17 6.57 2.09
C LYS A 13 22.02 8.09 2.09
N ALA A 14 21.14 8.61 2.95
CA ALA A 14 20.81 10.04 2.98
C ALA A 14 22.04 10.94 3.15
N LYS A 15 23.03 10.52 3.95
CA LYS A 15 24.28 11.27 4.18
C LYS A 15 25.15 11.45 2.92
N ASP A 16 25.01 10.55 1.95
CA ASP A 16 25.81 10.55 0.72
C ASP A 16 25.02 11.25 -0.43
N ALA A 17 23.74 11.56 -0.20
CA ALA A 17 22.84 12.09 -1.21
C ALA A 17 23.05 13.59 -1.43
N ARG A 18 23.27 13.97 -2.70
CA ARG A 18 23.26 15.39 -3.11
C ARG A 18 21.86 15.96 -3.32
N ARG A 19 20.89 15.09 -3.61
CA ARG A 19 19.47 15.43 -3.79
C ARG A 19 18.63 14.31 -3.20
N VAL A 20 17.63 14.68 -2.41
CA VAL A 20 16.68 13.76 -1.79
C VAL A 20 15.27 14.16 -2.21
N TYR A 21 14.55 13.27 -2.89
CA TYR A 21 13.14 13.47 -3.26
C TYR A 21 12.21 13.01 -2.13
N ALA A 22 12.51 11.85 -1.54
CA ALA A 22 11.79 11.27 -0.42
C ALA A 22 12.72 10.32 0.35
N THR A 23 12.32 9.98 1.57
CA THR A 23 12.95 8.94 2.39
C THR A 23 12.05 7.71 2.39
N VAL A 24 12.61 6.53 2.12
CA VAL A 24 11.90 5.26 2.30
C VAL A 24 11.87 4.94 3.79
N VAL A 25 10.71 5.13 4.44
CA VAL A 25 10.55 4.92 5.88
C VAL A 25 10.45 3.44 6.21
N TYR A 26 9.62 2.71 5.47
CA TYR A 26 9.38 1.29 5.68
C TYR A 26 8.86 0.63 4.39
N SER A 27 9.00 -0.69 4.30
CA SER A 27 8.45 -1.49 3.20
C SER A 27 8.11 -2.88 3.72
N LYS A 28 6.94 -3.39 3.32
CA LYS A 28 6.45 -4.71 3.74
C LYS A 28 5.71 -5.37 2.59
N THR A 29 5.71 -6.70 2.56
CA THR A 29 4.95 -7.51 1.60
C THR A 29 4.37 -8.73 2.31
N ASN A 30 3.23 -9.21 1.84
CA ASN A 30 2.66 -10.51 2.22
C ASN A 30 2.03 -11.20 0.99
N CYS A 31 1.28 -12.29 1.20
CA CYS A 31 0.61 -13.05 0.15
C CYS A 31 -0.83 -13.36 0.52
N ASP A 32 -1.71 -13.33 -0.49
CA ASP A 32 -3.14 -13.64 -0.33
C ASP A 32 -3.41 -15.08 0.17
N GLY A 33 -2.55 -16.03 -0.19
CA GLY A 33 -2.74 -17.44 0.15
C GLY A 33 -3.93 -18.09 -0.57
N PHE A 34 -4.51 -19.11 0.06
CA PHE A 34 -5.68 -19.82 -0.47
C PHE A 34 -6.96 -18.97 -0.34
N LYS A 35 -7.77 -18.97 -1.40
CA LYS A 35 -9.06 -18.28 -1.51
C LYS A 35 -10.03 -19.20 -2.25
N GLU A 36 -11.27 -19.28 -1.80
CA GLU A 36 -12.28 -20.15 -2.43
C GLU A 36 -12.65 -19.67 -3.84
N GLU A 37 -12.61 -18.36 -4.05
CA GLU A 37 -12.90 -17.67 -5.31
C GLU A 37 -11.79 -17.87 -6.37
N GLY A 38 -10.65 -18.44 -5.96
CA GLY A 38 -9.52 -18.73 -6.82
C GLY A 38 -8.32 -17.79 -6.63
N VAL A 39 -7.19 -18.17 -7.24
CA VAL A 39 -5.89 -17.51 -7.02
C VAL A 39 -5.86 -16.04 -7.48
N THR A 40 -6.64 -15.71 -8.51
CA THR A 40 -6.69 -14.37 -9.12
C THR A 40 -7.63 -13.39 -8.43
N PHE A 41 -8.52 -13.87 -7.55
CA PHE A 41 -9.43 -13.02 -6.79
C PHE A 41 -8.67 -12.32 -5.66
N PRO A 42 -8.77 -11.00 -5.44
CA PRO A 42 -8.01 -10.30 -4.39
C PRO A 42 -8.50 -10.66 -2.97
N SER A 43 -7.61 -10.72 -1.97
CA SER A 43 -8.01 -10.92 -0.56
C SER A 43 -8.11 -9.62 0.22
N PHE A 44 -9.31 -9.29 0.70
CA PHE A 44 -9.54 -8.17 1.62
C PHE A 44 -8.73 -8.34 2.92
N GLU A 45 -8.84 -9.49 3.57
CA GLU A 45 -8.22 -9.75 4.87
C GLU A 45 -6.69 -9.65 4.80
N LYS A 46 -6.07 -10.15 3.73
CA LYS A 46 -4.61 -10.12 3.60
C LYS A 46 -4.08 -8.73 3.27
N GLN A 47 -4.79 -7.95 2.46
CA GLN A 47 -4.41 -6.56 2.19
C GLN A 47 -4.59 -5.68 3.44
N LYS A 48 -5.68 -5.87 4.19
CA LYS A 48 -5.91 -5.15 5.45
C LYS A 48 -4.82 -5.47 6.47
N MET A 49 -4.52 -6.76 6.67
CA MET A 49 -3.45 -7.24 7.56
C MET A 49 -2.09 -6.68 7.16
N LEU A 50 -1.78 -6.60 5.86
CA LEU A 50 -0.54 -5.98 5.38
C LEU A 50 -0.41 -4.52 5.84
N LEU A 51 -1.47 -3.74 5.70
CA LEU A 51 -1.48 -2.33 6.08
C LEU A 51 -1.42 -2.15 7.60
N GLU A 52 -2.15 -2.95 8.37
CA GLU A 52 -2.13 -2.91 9.84
C GLU A 52 -0.72 -3.23 10.37
N GLU A 53 -0.12 -4.32 9.92
CA GLU A 53 1.23 -4.71 10.32
C GLU A 53 2.28 -3.71 9.83
N PHE A 54 2.13 -3.14 8.63
CA PHE A 54 3.03 -2.10 8.11
C PHE A 54 3.06 -0.89 9.04
N TYR A 55 1.89 -0.37 9.44
CA TYR A 55 1.81 0.81 10.30
C TYR A 55 2.23 0.51 11.74
N GLU A 56 1.96 -0.70 12.24
CA GLU A 56 2.45 -1.16 13.53
C GLU A 56 3.98 -1.24 13.57
N GLU A 57 4.60 -1.86 12.57
CA GLU A 57 6.06 -2.08 12.53
C GLU A 57 6.85 -0.80 12.22
N CYS A 58 6.33 0.09 11.36
CA CYS A 58 7.03 1.34 11.03
C CYS A 58 6.88 2.43 12.10
N GLY A 59 5.93 2.27 13.03
CA GLY A 59 5.69 3.22 14.12
C GLY A 59 5.14 4.59 13.67
N VAL A 60 4.62 4.69 12.44
CA VAL A 60 3.98 5.89 11.90
C VAL A 60 2.48 5.81 12.12
N SER A 61 1.85 6.89 12.55
CA SER A 61 0.39 6.94 12.68
C SER A 61 -0.28 6.99 11.30
N PRO A 62 -1.28 6.14 11.00
CA PRO A 62 -2.08 6.25 9.78
C PRO A 62 -2.76 7.62 9.60
N ALA A 63 -2.95 8.38 10.68
CA ALA A 63 -3.51 9.74 10.65
C ALA A 63 -2.55 10.76 10.02
N GLU A 64 -1.24 10.48 9.94
CA GLU A 64 -0.24 11.33 9.29
C GLU A 64 -0.23 11.15 7.76
N LEU A 65 -0.90 10.10 7.25
CA LEU A 65 -0.96 9.83 5.82
C LEU A 65 -1.72 10.94 5.11
N SER A 66 -1.04 11.67 4.23
CA SER A 66 -1.67 12.70 3.40
C SER A 66 -2.20 12.14 2.07
N TYR A 67 -1.59 11.07 1.57
CA TYR A 67 -1.89 10.50 0.26
C TYR A 67 -1.54 9.02 0.21
N ILE A 68 -2.34 8.23 -0.52
CA ILE A 68 -2.07 6.84 -0.85
C ILE A 68 -2.21 6.64 -2.37
N GLU A 69 -1.16 6.12 -3.00
CA GLU A 69 -1.20 5.63 -4.37
C GLU A 69 -1.71 4.18 -4.33
N ALA A 70 -2.95 3.97 -4.75
CA ALA A 70 -3.54 2.63 -4.84
C ALA A 70 -3.03 1.86 -6.08
N HIS A 71 -3.21 0.54 -6.10
CA HIS A 71 -2.98 -0.26 -7.30
C HIS A 71 -3.96 0.11 -8.41
N GLY A 72 -5.25 0.32 -8.09
CA GLY A 72 -6.19 1.05 -8.93
C GLY A 72 -6.39 0.48 -10.34
N THR A 73 -6.53 -0.84 -10.46
CA THR A 73 -6.58 -1.53 -11.77
C THR A 73 -7.84 -1.26 -12.60
N GLY A 74 -8.89 -0.69 -12.01
CA GLY A 74 -10.16 -0.46 -12.68
C GLY A 74 -11.02 -1.72 -12.77
N THR A 75 -10.81 -2.71 -11.89
CA THR A 75 -11.53 -3.99 -11.97
C THR A 75 -12.73 -4.01 -11.03
N PRO A 76 -13.89 -4.58 -11.44
CA PRO A 76 -15.07 -4.64 -10.58
C PRO A 76 -14.89 -5.42 -9.28
N ALA A 77 -13.94 -6.35 -9.24
CA ALA A 77 -13.62 -7.14 -8.03
C ALA A 77 -12.43 -6.55 -7.24
N GLY A 78 -11.37 -6.10 -7.93
CA GLY A 78 -10.15 -5.55 -7.33
C GLY A 78 -10.40 -4.27 -6.55
N ASP A 79 -10.94 -3.27 -7.23
CA ASP A 79 -11.01 -1.92 -6.68
C ASP A 79 -11.88 -1.85 -5.40
N PRO A 80 -13.05 -2.53 -5.31
CA PRO A 80 -13.81 -2.53 -4.06
C PRO A 80 -13.10 -3.26 -2.91
N VAL A 81 -12.31 -4.30 -3.20
CA VAL A 81 -11.55 -5.03 -2.16
C VAL A 81 -10.40 -4.18 -1.64
N GLU A 82 -9.66 -3.53 -2.54
CA GLU A 82 -8.55 -2.63 -2.21
C GLU A 82 -9.01 -1.40 -1.42
N VAL A 83 -10.04 -0.70 -1.88
CA VAL A 83 -10.51 0.51 -1.18
C VAL A 83 -11.05 0.17 0.21
N LYS A 84 -11.76 -0.95 0.36
CA LYS A 84 -12.25 -1.39 1.68
C LYS A 84 -11.10 -1.74 2.61
N SER A 85 -10.06 -2.41 2.13
CA SER A 85 -8.92 -2.78 2.98
C SER A 85 -8.17 -1.55 3.48
N ILE A 86 -7.98 -0.55 2.60
CA ILE A 86 -7.44 0.77 2.95
C ILE A 86 -8.33 1.47 3.98
N ASP A 87 -9.63 1.54 3.75
CA ASP A 87 -10.57 2.23 4.66
C ASP A 87 -10.53 1.63 6.07
N HIS A 88 -10.60 0.31 6.17
CA HIS A 88 -10.58 -0.38 7.46
C HIS A 88 -9.25 -0.21 8.22
N ALA A 89 -8.11 -0.32 7.51
CA ALA A 89 -6.79 -0.25 8.13
C ALA A 89 -6.35 1.19 8.46
N VAL A 90 -6.66 2.15 7.60
CA VAL A 90 -6.08 3.51 7.64
C VAL A 90 -7.10 4.56 8.10
N CYS A 91 -8.36 4.44 7.70
CA CYS A 91 -9.35 5.51 7.90
C CYS A 91 -10.14 5.37 9.21
N SER A 92 -10.19 4.19 9.81
CA SER A 92 -11.02 3.89 11.01
C SER A 92 -10.81 4.84 12.20
N LYS A 93 -9.64 5.46 12.34
CA LYS A 93 -9.30 6.42 13.40
C LYS A 93 -9.16 7.87 12.92
N ARG A 94 -9.41 8.15 11.63
CA ARG A 94 -9.33 9.50 11.07
C ARG A 94 -10.59 10.30 11.45
N LYS A 95 -10.38 11.53 11.91
CA LYS A 95 -11.47 12.46 12.30
C LYS A 95 -11.66 13.60 11.30
N THR A 96 -10.74 13.76 10.38
CA THR A 96 -10.77 14.73 9.30
C THR A 96 -10.47 13.99 8.00
N PRO A 97 -10.99 14.48 6.86
CA PRO A 97 -10.46 14.09 5.55
C PRO A 97 -8.93 14.20 5.53
#